data_AF-A0A3D9GHS9-F1
#
_entry.id   AF-A0A3D9GHS9-F1
#
_cell.length_a   1.000
_cell.length_b   1.000
_cell.length_c   1.000
_cell.angle_alpha   90.00
_cell.angle_beta   90.00
_cell.angle_gamma   90.00
#
_symmetry.space_group_name_H-M   'P 1'
#
loop_
_entity.id
_entity.type
_entity.pdbx_description
1 polymer ?
#
loop_
_entity_poly.entity_id
_entity_poly.type
_entity_poly.pdbx_seq_one_letter_code
_entity_poly.pdbx_strand_id
1 'polypeptide(L)' 'MHKRNASCFVVVDRNKKLFNVIEGVGNVGVWNRKVVERQSMGADVYGLPSLKSKNTLVQEYQERFGYTYTTEPVLSPSN' A
#
# COMPACT_ATOMS: atom_id res chain seq x y z
N MET A 1 -24.41 7.61 2.42
CA MET A 1 -23.12 7.43 1.70
C MET A 1 -22.66 5.99 1.84
N HIS A 2 -22.76 5.17 0.80
CA HIS A 2 -22.15 3.84 0.80
C HIS A 2 -20.62 4.01 0.74
N LYS A 3 -19.92 3.82 1.86
CA LYS A 3 -18.47 3.68 1.85
C LYS A 3 -18.17 2.38 1.08
N ARG A 4 -17.69 2.50 -0.15
CA ARG A 4 -17.18 1.36 -0.91
C ARG A 4 -16.03 0.75 -0.08
N ASN A 5 -16.24 -0.44 0.47
CA ASN A 5 -15.18 -1.19 1.15
C ASN A 5 -14.09 -1.48 0.12
N ALA A 6 -12.89 -0.93 0.33
CA ALA A 6 -11.73 -1.34 -0.46
C ALA A 6 -11.40 -2.78 -0.06
N SER A 7 -11.30 -3.69 -1.03
CA SER A 7 -10.93 -5.08 -0.76
C SER A 7 -9.43 -5.22 -0.48
N CYS A 8 -8.61 -4.30 -1.00
CA CYS A 8 -7.18 -4.21 -0.75
C CYS A 8 -6.71 -2.75 -0.61
N PHE A 9 -5.56 -2.55 0.02
CA PHE A 9 -4.84 -1.28 0.07
C PHE A 9 -3.38 -1.53 -0.27
N VAL A 10 -2.89 -0.89 -1.33
CA VAL A 10 -1.50 -1.00 -1.76
C VAL A 10 -0.69 0.10 -1.09
N VAL A 11 0.43 -0.25 -0.50
CA VAL A 11 1.45 0.70 -0.03
C VAL A 11 2.67 0.56 -0.89
N VAL A 12 3.16 1.66 -1.45
CA VAL A 12 4.33 1.69 -2.32
C VAL A 12 5.40 2.56 -1.67
N ASP A 13 6.63 2.05 -1.56
CA ASP A 13 7.84 2.83 -1.31
C ASP A 13 8.55 3.06 -2.64
N ARG A 14 8.53 4.31 -3.11
CA ARG A 14 9.09 4.67 -4.41
C ARG A 14 10.61 4.66 -4.42
N ASN A 15 11.23 4.98 -3.28
CA ASN A 15 12.68 5.06 -3.16
C ASN A 15 13.28 3.65 -3.20
N LYS A 16 12.70 2.73 -2.43
CA LYS A 16 13.15 1.32 -2.38
C LYS A 16 12.60 0.45 -3.50
N LYS A 17 11.67 0.97 -4.32
CA LYS A 17 10.90 0.20 -5.31
C LYS A 17 10.21 -1.02 -4.70
N LEU A 18 9.72 -0.88 -3.46
CA LEU A 18 8.99 -1.93 -2.74
C LEU A 18 7.50 -1.61 -2.72
N PHE A 19 6.67 -2.65 -2.63
CA PHE A 19 5.27 -2.47 -2.31
C PHE A 19 4.71 -3.62 -1.47
N ASN A 20 3.71 -3.31 -0.66
CA ASN A 20 2.95 -4.27 0.13
C ASN A 20 1.47 -4.13 -0.20
N VAL A 21 0.73 -5.25 -0.14
CA VAL A 21 -0.72 -5.27 -0.36
C VAL A 21 -1.39 -5.75 0.92
N ILE A 22 -2.25 -4.90 1.46
CA ILE A 22 -3.01 -5.16 2.68
C ILE A 22 -4.42 -5.57 2.27
N GLU A 23 -4.83 -6.77 2.66
CA GLU A 23 -6.15 -7.34 2.34
C GLU A 23 -7.18 -6.99 3.42
N GLY A 24 -8.47 -7.09 3.08
CA GLY A 24 -9.56 -7.00 4.07
C GLY A 24 -9.71 -5.61 4.71
N VAL A 25 -9.45 -4.56 3.94
CA VAL A 25 -9.38 -3.18 4.44
C VAL A 25 -10.78 -2.62 4.71
N GLY A 26 -11.31 -2.89 5.91
CA GLY A 26 -12.60 -2.32 6.36
C GLY A 26 -12.56 -0.81 6.62
N ASN A 27 -11.37 -0.23 6.86
CA ASN A 27 -11.20 1.20 7.07
C ASN A 27 -9.93 1.75 6.40
N VAL A 28 -10.08 2.21 5.16
CA VAL A 28 -9.01 2.86 4.36
C VAL A 28 -8.39 4.07 5.09
N GLY A 29 -9.17 4.78 5.91
CA GLY A 29 -8.71 5.98 6.61
C GLY A 29 -7.60 5.71 7.63
N VAL A 30 -7.53 4.50 8.20
CA VAL A 30 -6.42 4.10 9.08
C VAL A 30 -5.13 3.98 8.28
N TRP A 31 -5.16 3.36 7.11
CA TRP A 31 -3.98 3.17 6.28
C TRP A 31 -3.50 4.47 5.64
N ASN A 32 -4.42 5.33 5.21
CA ASN A 32 -4.07 6.68 4.76
C ASN A 32 -3.36 7.48 5.86
N ARG A 33 -3.82 7.41 7.12
CA ARG A 33 -3.13 8.08 8.22
C ARG A 33 -1.72 7.56 8.44
N LYS A 34 -1.50 6.23 8.39
CA LYS A 34 -0.17 5.64 8.50
C LYS A 34 0.75 6.04 7.34
N VAL A 35 0.23 6.14 6.12
CA VAL A 35 1.00 6.65 4.97
C VAL A 35 1.42 8.10 5.21
N VAL A 36 0.50 8.97 5.62
CA VAL A 36 0.78 10.38 5.92
C VAL A 36 1.80 10.52 7.05
N GLU A 37 1.70 9.70 8.10
CA GLU A 37 2.68 9.67 9.18
C GLU A 37 4.09 9.34 8.66
N ARG A 38 4.23 8.31 7.82
CA ARG A 38 5.53 7.96 7.20
C ARG A 38 6.04 9.06 6.27
N GLN A 39 5.15 9.70 5.50
CA GLN A 39 5.50 10.87 4.67
C GLN A 39 6.01 12.04 5.53
N SER A 40 5.38 12.30 6.69
CA SER A 40 5.83 13.36 7.62
C SER A 40 7.21 13.08 8.24
N MET A 41 7.62 11.81 8.27
CA MET A 41 8.97 11.37 8.66
C MET A 41 9.97 11.38 7.50
N GLY A 42 9.58 11.86 6.31
CA GLY A 42 10.44 11.96 5.13
C GLY A 42 10.48 10.71 4.24
N ALA A 43 9.63 9.71 4.46
CA ALA A 43 9.57 8.53 3.60
C ALA A 43 8.78 8.83 2.29
N ASP A 44 9.32 8.43 1.13
CA ASP A 44 8.64 8.56 -0.18
C ASP A 44 7.69 7.37 -0.41
N VAL A 45 6.63 7.31 0.41
CA VAL A 45 5.61 6.26 0.37
C VAL A 45 4.23 6.76 -0.06
N TYR A 46 3.44 5.91 -0.71
CA TYR A 46 2.07 6.22 -1.15
C TYR A 46 1.12 5.06 -0.83
N GLY A 47 -0.15 5.39 -0.62
CA GLY A 47 -1.22 4.45 -0.34
C GLY A 47 -2.34 4.53 -1.37
N LEU A 48 -2.78 3.38 -1.88
CA LEU A 48 -3.80 3.31 -2.93
C LEU A 48 -4.85 2.25 -2.56
N PRO A 49 -6.10 2.65 -2.22
CA PRO A 49 -7.18 1.69 -2.04
C PRO A 49 -7.55 1.06 -3.39
N SER A 50 -7.88 -0.23 -3.37
CA SER A 50 -8.26 -0.97 -4.58
C SER A 50 -9.36 -1.97 -4.28
N LEU A 51 -10.17 -2.24 -5.32
CA LEU A 51 -11.17 -3.32 -5.32
C LEU A 51 -10.61 -4.63 -5.92
N LYS A 52 -9.40 -4.59 -6.50
CA LYS A 52 -8.75 -5.75 -7.08
C LYS A 52 -8.27 -6.70 -5.98
N SER A 53 -8.19 -7.99 -6.30
CA SER A 53 -7.59 -8.98 -5.42
C SER A 53 -6.09 -8.71 -5.25
N LYS A 54 -5.51 -9.22 -4.17
CA LYS A 54 -4.07 -9.15 -3.93
C LYS A 54 -3.27 -9.73 -5.08
N ASN A 55 -3.63 -10.90 -5.59
CA ASN A 55 -2.87 -11.54 -6.67
C ASN A 55 -2.81 -10.67 -7.93
N THR A 56 -3.93 -10.05 -8.30
CA THR A 56 -3.97 -9.10 -9.43
C THR A 56 -3.09 -7.88 -9.18
N LEU A 57 -3.12 -7.32 -7.96
CA LEU A 57 -2.30 -6.16 -7.60
C LEU A 57 -0.81 -6.50 -7.57
N VAL A 58 -0.45 -7.67 -7.03
CA VAL A 58 0.94 -8.13 -6.99
C VAL A 58 1.48 -8.26 -8.42
N GLN A 59 0.74 -8.95 -9.28
CA GLN A 59 1.13 -9.13 -10.68
C GLN A 59 1.26 -7.79 -11.41
N GLU A 60 0.27 -6.90 -11.29
CA GLU A 60 0.29 -5.59 -11.96
C GLU A 60 1.48 -4.73 -11.51
N TYR A 61 1.79 -4.69 -10.22
CA TYR A 61 2.88 -3.87 -9.70
C TYR A 61 4.27 -4.44 -10.00
N GLN A 62 4.41 -5.76 -10.08
CA GLN A 62 5.65 -6.39 -10.50
C GLN A 62 5.87 -6.26 -12.00
N GLU A 63 4.90 -6.65 -12.83
CA GLU A 63 5.07 -6.74 -14.28
C GLU A 63 5.05 -5.38 -14.97
N ARG A 64 4.14 -4.48 -14.56
CA ARG A 64 3.91 -3.21 -15.26
C ARG A 64 4.77 -2.07 -14.72
N PHE A 65 5.03 -2.08 -13.42
CA PHE A 65 5.69 -0.97 -12.74
C PHE A 65 7.09 -1.33 -12.22
N GLY A 66 7.50 -2.61 -12.26
CA GLY A 66 8.83 -3.06 -11.86
C GLY A 66 9.11 -2.92 -10.36
N TYR A 67 8.08 -2.96 -9.52
CA TYR A 67 8.25 -2.94 -8.06
C TYR A 67 8.41 -4.36 -7.51
N THR A 68 9.13 -4.50 -6.41
CA THR A 68 9.27 -5.78 -5.70
C THR A 68 8.20 -5.89 -4.61
N TYR A 69 7.42 -6.97 -4.67
CA TYR A 69 6.45 -7.27 -3.64
C TYR A 69 7.14 -7.69 -2.34
N THR A 70 6.69 -7.15 -1.20
CA THR A 70 7.15 -7.55 0.12
C THR A 70 5.99 -7.88 1.04
N THR A 71 6.16 -8.92 1.86
CA THR A 71 5.27 -9.23 2.99
C THR A 71 5.62 -8.42 4.23
N GLU A 72 6.80 -7.80 4.26
CA GLU A 72 7.17 -6.89 5.34
C GLU A 72 6.36 -5.59 5.25
N PRO A 73 6.03 -4.95 6.38
CA PRO A 73 5.24 -3.75 6.36
C PRO A 73 6.09 -2.58 5.85
N VAL A 74 5.78 -2.08 4.66
CA VAL A 74 6.37 -0.83 4.12
C VAL A 74 6.12 0.36 5.06
N LEU A 75 5.03 0.31 5.82
CA LEU A 75 4.65 1.31 6.80
C LEU A 75 5.35 1.16 8.16
N SER A 76 6.21 0.15 8.35
CA SER A 76 6.98 0.06 9.58
C SER A 76 8.01 1.19 9.65
N PRO A 77 8.20 1.80 10.83
CA PRO A 77 9.35 2.67 11.05
C PRO A 77 10.62 1.85 10.79
N SER A 78 11.49 2.36 9.93
CA SER A 78 12.85 1.84 9.81
C SER A 78 13.60 2.35 11.04
N ASN A 79 13.97 1.46 11.96
CA ASN A 79 14.90 1.77 13.04
C ASN A 79 16.24 2.25 12.47
#